data_AF-A0A351SFL5-F1
#
_entry.id   AF-A0A351SFL5-F1
#
_cell.length_a   1.000
_cell.length_b   1.000
_cell.length_c   1.000
_cell.angle_alpha   90.00
_cell.angle_beta   90.00
_cell.angle_gamma   90.00
#
_symmetry.space_group_name_H-M   'P 1'
#
loop_
_entity.id
_entity.type
_entity.pdbx_description
1 polymer ?
#
loop_
_entity_poly.entity_id
_entity_poly.type
_entity_poly.pdbx_seq_one_letter_code
_entity_poly.pdbx_strand_id
1 'polypeptide(L)'
;SDRKAGKNRSDRSRYLAANASLKLAETTMASFSRVKLKEPFKKTLAQKTALMKKAIQQFEQVAGYGVLETTTATTYYSGEIYHQFSQAWLTSPRPRGLNQLEAEQYDLLLEEKAFPYEEKAIEILSINADRVTEGVFDKWVRKSLWRLSSLQPARYAKYEQTEDYVATIH
;
A
#
# COMPACT_ATOMS: atom_id res chain seq x y z
N SER A 1 -39.26 17.16 -9.52
CA SER A 1 -38.64 18.22 -10.33
C SER A 1 -37.12 18.19 -10.13
N ASP A 2 -36.36 18.28 -11.22
CA ASP A 2 -34.91 17.99 -11.35
C ASP A 2 -33.95 18.56 -10.28
N ARG A 3 -34.34 19.58 -9.51
CA ARG A 3 -33.48 20.18 -8.47
C ARG A 3 -33.09 19.20 -7.35
N LYS A 4 -33.98 18.30 -6.92
CA LYS A 4 -33.62 17.23 -5.94
C LYS A 4 -32.74 16.14 -6.54
N ALA A 5 -32.74 15.99 -7.87
CA ALA A 5 -31.87 15.06 -8.58
C ALA A 5 -30.44 15.60 -8.76
N GLY A 6 -30.20 16.91 -8.64
CA GLY A 6 -28.86 17.52 -8.79
C GLY A 6 -27.82 17.01 -7.79
N LYS A 7 -28.18 16.92 -6.50
CA LYS A 7 -27.30 16.38 -5.44
C LYS A 7 -27.02 14.89 -5.64
N ASN A 8 -28.06 14.09 -5.87
CA ASN A 8 -27.91 12.64 -6.13
C ASN A 8 -27.14 12.35 -7.42
N ARG A 9 -27.29 13.19 -8.47
CA ARG A 9 -26.49 13.12 -9.70
C ARG A 9 -25.02 13.48 -9.41
N SER A 10 -24.77 14.50 -8.60
CA SER A 10 -23.41 14.88 -8.16
C SER A 10 -22.74 13.76 -7.37
N ASP A 11 -23.44 13.14 -6.42
CA ASP A 11 -22.91 12.05 -5.59
C ASP A 11 -22.64 10.80 -6.43
N ARG A 12 -23.55 10.45 -7.36
CA ARG A 12 -23.34 9.33 -8.29
C ARG A 12 -22.18 9.58 -9.24
N SER A 13 -22.09 10.76 -9.85
CA SER A 13 -20.98 11.12 -10.74
C SER A 13 -19.65 11.11 -10.00
N ARG A 14 -19.63 11.58 -8.74
CA ARG A 14 -18.45 11.53 -7.88
C ARG A 14 -18.02 10.10 -7.56
N TYR A 15 -18.97 9.23 -7.22
CA TYR A 15 -18.72 7.80 -6.99
C TYR A 15 -18.13 7.13 -8.23
N LEU A 16 -18.70 7.38 -9.42
CA LEU A 16 -18.20 6.83 -10.68
C LEU A 16 -16.80 7.34 -11.02
N ALA A 17 -16.55 8.64 -10.82
CA ALA A 17 -15.24 9.25 -11.04
C ALA A 17 -14.18 8.69 -10.08
N ALA A 18 -14.51 8.53 -8.80
CA ALA A 18 -13.62 7.95 -7.80
C ALA A 18 -13.20 6.52 -8.17
N ASN A 19 -14.17 5.69 -8.56
CA ASN A 19 -13.90 4.30 -8.96
C ASN A 19 -13.10 4.20 -10.26
N ALA A 20 -13.40 5.03 -11.26
CA ALA A 20 -12.62 5.07 -12.50
C ALA A 20 -11.17 5.52 -12.26
N SER A 21 -10.98 6.55 -11.44
CA SER A 21 -9.65 7.04 -11.05
C SER A 21 -8.90 6.01 -10.20
N LEU A 22 -9.59 5.28 -9.32
CA LEU A 22 -9.01 4.17 -8.56
C LEU A 22 -8.47 3.11 -9.50
N LYS A 23 -9.21 2.74 -10.55
CA LYS A 23 -8.77 1.73 -11.52
C LYS A 23 -7.52 2.15 -12.28
N LEU A 24 -7.41 3.44 -12.60
CA LEU A 24 -6.22 4.00 -13.24
C LEU A 24 -5.02 3.98 -12.28
N ALA A 25 -5.21 4.32 -11.00
CA ALA A 25 -4.18 4.27 -9.98
C ALA A 25 -3.66 2.82 -9.78
N GLU A 26 -4.56 1.84 -9.71
CA GLU A 26 -4.20 0.40 -9.67
C GLU A 26 -3.32 -0.03 -10.85
N THR A 27 -3.57 0.53 -12.05
CA THR A 27 -2.77 0.22 -13.24
C THR A 27 -1.34 0.75 -13.13
N THR A 28 -1.16 1.95 -12.57
CA THR A 28 0.17 2.50 -12.28
C THR A 28 0.85 1.72 -11.16
N MET A 29 0.14 1.36 -10.10
CA MET A 29 0.65 0.50 -9.03
C MET A 29 1.14 -0.85 -9.60
N ALA A 30 0.36 -1.49 -10.47
CA ALA A 30 0.79 -2.74 -11.11
C ALA A 30 2.07 -2.55 -11.95
N SER A 31 2.25 -1.38 -12.57
CA SER A 31 3.49 -1.03 -13.27
C SER A 31 4.65 -0.87 -12.28
N PHE A 32 4.44 -0.21 -11.15
CA PHE A 32 5.40 -0.11 -10.06
C PHE A 32 5.83 -1.49 -9.53
N SER A 33 4.87 -2.40 -9.29
CA SER A 33 5.12 -3.75 -8.77
C SER A 33 5.95 -4.61 -9.73
N ARG A 34 5.81 -4.40 -11.05
CA ARG A 34 6.60 -5.13 -12.06
C ARG A 34 8.07 -4.74 -12.12
N VAL A 35 8.43 -3.53 -11.68
CA VAL A 35 9.83 -3.07 -11.70
C VAL A 35 10.57 -3.67 -10.51
N LYS A 36 11.61 -4.45 -10.78
CA LYS A 36 12.54 -5.00 -9.76
C LYS A 36 13.78 -4.11 -9.66
N LEU A 37 14.33 -3.95 -8.46
CA LEU A 37 15.64 -3.34 -8.28
C LEU A 37 16.70 -4.37 -8.69
N LYS A 38 17.41 -4.09 -9.80
CA LYS A 38 18.43 -4.96 -10.40
C LYS A 38 19.33 -4.18 -11.33
N GLU A 39 20.40 -4.80 -11.81
CA GLU A 39 21.28 -4.18 -12.79
C GLU A 39 20.55 -3.79 -14.11
N PRO A 40 20.78 -2.58 -14.66
CA PRO A 40 21.54 -1.46 -14.08
C PRO A 40 20.80 -0.77 -12.92
N PHE A 41 21.34 -0.85 -11.69
CA PHE A 41 20.61 -0.52 -10.45
C PHE A 41 20.06 0.90 -10.42
N LYS A 42 20.87 1.90 -10.79
CA LYS A 42 20.46 3.32 -10.80
C LYS A 42 19.24 3.55 -11.71
N LYS A 43 19.17 2.86 -12.85
CA LYS A 43 18.07 2.99 -13.82
C LYS A 43 16.78 2.36 -13.27
N THR A 44 16.89 1.15 -12.72
CA THR A 44 15.72 0.44 -12.19
C THR A 44 15.17 1.11 -10.93
N LEU A 45 16.04 1.65 -10.07
CA LEU A 45 15.68 2.48 -8.92
C LEU A 45 14.95 3.76 -9.35
N ALA A 46 15.49 4.51 -10.31
CA ALA A 46 14.86 5.73 -10.81
C ALA A 46 13.47 5.44 -11.38
N GLN A 47 13.33 4.36 -12.17
CA GLN A 47 12.05 3.94 -12.73
C GLN A 47 11.05 3.53 -11.66
N LYS A 48 11.46 2.72 -10.67
CA LYS A 48 10.57 2.26 -9.59
C LYS A 48 10.12 3.43 -8.72
N THR A 49 11.02 4.34 -8.36
CA THR A 49 10.70 5.56 -7.60
C THR A 49 9.74 6.48 -8.35
N ALA A 50 9.91 6.65 -9.67
CA ALA A 50 8.99 7.47 -10.48
C ALA A 50 7.57 6.87 -10.52
N LEU A 51 7.46 5.55 -10.69
CA LEU A 51 6.17 4.86 -10.68
C LEU A 51 5.51 4.87 -9.30
N MET A 52 6.29 4.71 -8.22
CA MET A 52 5.84 4.87 -6.85
C MET A 52 5.19 6.24 -6.63
N LYS A 53 5.94 7.32 -6.92
CA LYS A 53 5.44 8.70 -6.77
C LYS A 53 4.15 8.93 -7.56
N LYS A 54 4.12 8.46 -8.81
CA LYS A 54 2.94 8.59 -9.67
C LYS A 54 1.73 7.84 -9.10
N ALA A 55 1.91 6.61 -8.62
CA ALA A 55 0.81 5.82 -8.06
C ALA A 55 0.27 6.45 -6.77
N ILE A 56 1.15 6.89 -5.85
CA ILE A 56 0.74 7.59 -4.62
C ILE A 56 -0.05 8.85 -4.96
N GLN A 57 0.43 9.69 -5.87
CA GLN A 57 -0.28 10.90 -6.30
C GLN A 57 -1.67 10.59 -6.89
N GLN A 58 -1.80 9.50 -7.64
CA GLN A 58 -3.10 9.08 -8.17
C GLN A 58 -4.03 8.58 -7.06
N PHE A 59 -3.53 7.85 -6.07
CA PHE A 59 -4.33 7.45 -4.92
C PHE A 59 -4.76 8.65 -4.06
N GLU A 60 -3.92 9.68 -3.89
CA GLU A 60 -4.30 10.94 -3.25
C GLU A 60 -5.44 11.65 -3.99
N GLN A 61 -5.39 11.68 -5.33
CA GLN A 61 -6.49 12.23 -6.14
C GLN A 61 -7.80 11.45 -5.96
N VAL A 62 -7.70 10.12 -5.87
CA VAL A 62 -8.87 9.26 -5.62
C VAL A 62 -9.46 9.53 -4.23
N ALA A 63 -8.61 9.65 -3.20
CA ALA A 63 -9.04 9.98 -1.85
C ALA A 63 -9.74 11.35 -1.79
N GLY A 64 -9.32 12.31 -2.63
CA GLY A 64 -9.92 13.63 -2.75
C GLY A 64 -11.39 13.66 -3.20
N TYR A 65 -11.91 12.58 -3.78
CA TYR A 65 -13.35 12.46 -4.05
C TYR A 65 -14.18 12.24 -2.77
N GLY A 66 -13.56 11.88 -1.64
CA GLY A 66 -14.26 11.70 -0.35
C GLY A 66 -15.29 10.56 -0.35
N VAL A 67 -15.11 9.58 -1.22
CA VAL A 67 -15.95 8.37 -1.29
C VAL A 67 -15.31 7.31 -0.41
N LEU A 68 -15.96 6.98 0.72
CA LEU A 68 -15.41 6.12 1.77
C LEU A 68 -14.77 4.82 1.26
N GLU A 69 -15.48 4.07 0.41
CA GLU A 69 -15.00 2.81 -0.18
C GLU A 69 -13.67 2.99 -0.94
N THR A 70 -13.53 4.08 -1.69
CA THR A 70 -12.29 4.36 -2.41
C THR A 70 -11.23 4.96 -1.51
N THR A 71 -11.62 5.68 -0.45
CA THR A 71 -10.67 6.21 0.55
C THR A 71 -9.96 5.07 1.28
N THR A 72 -10.69 4.10 1.82
CA THR A 72 -10.08 2.93 2.49
C THR A 72 -9.21 2.11 1.54
N ALA A 73 -9.63 1.97 0.27
CA ALA A 73 -8.83 1.36 -0.78
C ALA A 73 -7.50 2.09 -1.01
N THR A 74 -7.56 3.42 -1.16
CA THR A 74 -6.38 4.26 -1.44
C THR A 74 -5.38 4.25 -0.28
N THR A 75 -5.87 4.24 0.96
CA THR A 75 -5.01 4.14 2.15
C THR A 75 -4.30 2.78 2.17
N TYR A 76 -5.03 1.68 1.98
CA TYR A 76 -4.42 0.35 1.88
C TYR A 76 -3.37 0.27 0.77
N TYR A 77 -3.71 0.68 -0.46
CA TYR A 77 -2.79 0.59 -1.59
C TYR A 77 -1.56 1.48 -1.44
N SER A 78 -1.71 2.66 -0.82
CA SER A 78 -0.56 3.52 -0.49
C SER A 78 0.40 2.81 0.46
N GLY A 79 -0.11 2.22 1.55
CA GLY A 79 0.69 1.44 2.48
C GLY A 79 1.38 0.25 1.82
N GLU A 80 0.67 -0.46 0.95
CA GLU A 80 1.21 -1.59 0.19
C GLU A 80 2.32 -1.18 -0.79
N ILE A 81 2.23 0.01 -1.41
CA ILE A 81 3.33 0.54 -2.25
C ILE A 81 4.60 0.75 -1.43
N TYR A 82 4.48 1.37 -0.25
CA TYR A 82 5.62 1.60 0.64
C TYR A 82 6.22 0.26 1.11
N HIS A 83 5.38 -0.70 1.50
CA HIS A 83 5.83 -2.03 1.90
C HIS A 83 6.57 -2.75 0.77
N GLN A 84 5.99 -2.77 -0.44
CA GLN A 84 6.65 -3.37 -1.61
C GLN A 84 7.96 -2.69 -1.98
N PHE A 85 8.10 -1.39 -1.71
CA PHE A 85 9.36 -0.69 -1.96
C PHE A 85 10.43 -1.05 -0.91
N SER A 86 10.05 -1.16 0.37
CA SER A 86 10.93 -1.73 1.42
C SER A 86 11.43 -3.12 1.02
N GLN A 87 10.52 -4.02 0.64
CA GLN A 87 10.87 -5.38 0.23
C GLN A 87 11.77 -5.41 -1.02
N ALA A 88 11.61 -4.46 -1.94
CA ALA A 88 12.47 -4.35 -3.11
C ALA A 88 13.91 -3.95 -2.75
N TRP A 89 14.13 -3.20 -1.67
CA TRP A 89 15.45 -2.91 -1.12
C TRP A 89 16.07 -4.16 -0.49
N LEU A 90 15.35 -4.83 0.40
CA LEU A 90 15.84 -6.04 1.09
C LEU A 90 16.20 -7.17 0.13
N THR A 91 15.47 -7.28 -1.00
CA THR A 91 15.68 -8.32 -2.02
C THR A 91 16.53 -7.87 -3.20
N SER A 92 17.13 -6.68 -3.13
CA SER A 92 18.01 -6.17 -4.17
C SER A 92 19.29 -7.02 -4.30
N PRO A 93 19.76 -7.31 -5.52
CA PRO A 93 21.00 -8.07 -5.70
C PRO A 93 22.20 -7.29 -5.18
N ARG A 94 23.14 -8.00 -4.57
CA ARG A 94 24.45 -7.48 -4.15
C ARG A 94 25.37 -7.27 -5.35
N PRO A 95 26.31 -6.32 -5.29
CA PRO A 95 27.44 -6.25 -6.20
C PRO A 95 28.22 -7.57 -6.26
N ARG A 96 28.80 -7.88 -7.42
CA ARG A 96 29.68 -9.06 -7.59
C ARG A 96 31.04 -8.79 -6.96
N GLY A 97 31.67 -9.84 -6.44
CA GLY A 97 33.06 -9.79 -5.96
C GLY A 97 33.24 -9.30 -4.53
N LEU A 98 32.15 -9.15 -3.76
CA LEU A 98 32.23 -8.86 -2.33
C LEU A 98 32.75 -10.08 -1.57
N ASN A 99 33.65 -9.86 -0.62
CA ASN A 99 33.97 -10.85 0.40
C ASN A 99 32.83 -10.96 1.43
N GLN A 100 32.94 -11.89 2.38
CA GLN A 100 31.89 -12.13 3.37
C GLN A 100 31.54 -10.87 4.19
N LEU A 101 32.55 -10.18 4.74
CA LEU A 101 32.35 -8.98 5.56
C LEU A 101 31.72 -7.85 4.74
N GLU A 102 32.16 -7.67 3.50
CA GLU A 102 31.58 -6.66 2.59
C GLU A 102 30.13 -6.97 2.22
N ALA A 103 29.79 -8.25 2.05
CA ALA A 103 28.42 -8.68 1.76
C ALA A 103 27.49 -8.41 2.96
N GLU A 104 27.94 -8.68 4.18
CA GLU A 104 27.20 -8.39 5.42
C GLU A 104 26.99 -6.87 5.61
N GLN A 105 28.03 -6.06 5.37
CA GLN A 105 27.92 -4.60 5.40
C GLN A 105 26.94 -4.07 4.33
N TYR A 106 26.89 -4.71 3.16
CA TYR A 106 25.97 -4.34 2.11
C TYR A 106 24.52 -4.70 2.47
N ASP A 107 24.28 -5.86 3.11
CA ASP A 107 22.96 -6.23 3.61
C ASP A 107 22.45 -5.21 4.62
N LEU A 108 23.29 -4.79 5.57
CA LEU A 108 22.94 -3.73 6.53
C LEU A 108 22.57 -2.41 5.83
N LEU A 109 23.32 -2.03 4.78
CA LEU A 109 22.97 -0.85 3.98
C LEU A 109 21.58 -0.99 3.34
N LEU A 110 21.23 -2.17 2.81
CA LEU A 110 19.92 -2.42 2.22
C LEU A 110 18.81 -2.34 3.27
N GLU A 111 19.03 -2.89 4.47
CA GLU A 111 18.13 -2.79 5.61
C GLU A 111 17.89 -1.32 6.02
N GLU A 112 18.96 -0.53 6.14
CA GLU A 112 18.86 0.91 6.42
C GLU A 112 18.06 1.67 5.35
N LYS A 113 18.16 1.27 4.07
CA LYS A 113 17.35 1.86 3.00
C LYS A 113 15.89 1.40 3.04
N ALA A 114 15.63 0.15 3.42
CA ALA A 114 14.29 -0.43 3.47
C ALA A 114 13.48 0.14 4.64
N PHE A 115 14.10 0.30 5.81
CA PHE A 115 13.50 0.68 7.07
C PHE A 115 12.52 1.88 6.99
N PRO A 116 12.89 3.05 6.45
CA PRO A 116 11.97 4.20 6.40
C PRO A 116 10.71 3.94 5.56
N TYR A 117 10.78 3.04 4.58
CA TYR A 117 9.62 2.67 3.77
C TYR A 117 8.73 1.64 4.48
N GLU A 118 9.31 0.74 5.26
CA GLU A 118 8.53 -0.17 6.10
C GLU A 118 7.77 0.59 7.20
N GLU A 119 8.44 1.51 7.90
CA GLU A 119 7.81 2.37 8.91
C GLU A 119 6.65 3.17 8.30
N LYS A 120 6.85 3.75 7.11
CA LYS A 120 5.79 4.49 6.43
C LYS A 120 4.63 3.60 6.00
N ALA A 121 4.90 2.36 5.61
CA ALA A 121 3.86 1.38 5.30
C ALA A 121 3.03 1.07 6.55
N ILE A 122 3.69 0.80 7.68
CA ILE A 122 3.05 0.52 8.97
C ILE A 122 2.17 1.70 9.41
N GLU A 123 2.69 2.92 9.31
CA GLU A 123 1.95 4.15 9.65
C GLU A 123 0.66 4.26 8.83
N ILE A 124 0.75 4.16 7.51
CA ILE A 124 -0.39 4.31 6.60
C ILE A 124 -1.40 3.18 6.78
N LEU A 125 -0.95 1.94 6.92
CA LEU A 125 -1.84 0.80 7.12
C LEU A 125 -2.54 0.89 8.48
N SER A 126 -1.86 1.40 9.51
CA SER A 126 -2.45 1.60 10.83
C SER A 126 -3.56 2.65 10.78
N ILE A 127 -3.40 3.74 10.02
CA ILE A 127 -4.48 4.72 9.79
C ILE A 127 -5.72 4.05 9.21
N ASN A 128 -5.56 3.09 8.29
CA ASN A 128 -6.70 2.37 7.73
C ASN A 128 -7.30 1.39 8.74
N ALA A 129 -6.46 0.69 9.50
CA ALA A 129 -6.88 -0.23 10.55
C ALA A 129 -7.66 0.47 11.67
N ASP A 130 -7.24 1.68 12.07
CA ASP A 130 -7.88 2.43 13.15
C ASP A 130 -9.34 2.82 12.83
N ARG A 131 -9.75 2.77 11.55
CA ARG A 131 -11.14 3.00 11.13
C ARG A 131 -12.14 1.98 11.67
N VAL A 132 -11.68 0.84 12.19
CA VAL A 132 -12.55 -0.08 12.92
C VAL A 132 -13.21 0.58 14.13
N THR A 133 -12.53 1.54 14.76
CA THR A 133 -13.07 2.31 15.89
C THR A 133 -14.18 3.27 15.47
N GLU A 134 -14.24 3.61 14.17
CA GLU A 134 -15.28 4.44 13.55
C GLU A 134 -16.43 3.59 12.99
N GLY A 135 -16.42 2.27 13.19
CA GLY A 135 -17.41 1.35 12.65
C GLY A 135 -17.22 0.98 11.17
N VAL A 136 -16.07 1.30 10.58
CA VAL A 136 -15.74 0.97 9.18
C VAL A 136 -14.88 -0.30 9.16
N PHE A 137 -15.44 -1.39 8.66
CA PHE A 137 -14.75 -2.68 8.53
C PHE A 137 -14.98 -3.31 7.16
N ASP A 138 -14.41 -2.69 6.13
CA ASP A 138 -14.48 -3.20 4.76
C ASP A 138 -13.30 -4.10 4.40
N LYS A 139 -13.30 -4.61 3.16
CA LYS A 139 -12.23 -5.47 2.63
C LYS A 139 -10.84 -4.85 2.67
N TRP A 140 -10.71 -3.51 2.62
CA TRP A 140 -9.42 -2.82 2.60
C TRP A 140 -8.89 -2.62 4.01
N VAL A 141 -9.76 -2.31 4.97
CA VAL A 141 -9.42 -2.28 6.40
C VAL A 141 -8.94 -3.68 6.84
N ARG A 142 -9.64 -4.74 6.45
CA ARG A 142 -9.22 -6.13 6.70
C ARG A 142 -7.85 -6.46 6.11
N LYS A 143 -7.61 -6.08 4.86
CA LYS A 143 -6.30 -6.28 4.22
C LYS A 143 -5.18 -5.48 4.91
N SER A 144 -5.47 -4.29 5.43
CA SER A 144 -4.51 -3.53 6.23
C SER A 144 -4.15 -4.25 7.52
N LEU A 145 -5.15 -4.75 8.27
CA LEU A 145 -4.91 -5.55 9.48
C LEU A 145 -4.09 -6.80 9.20
N TRP A 146 -4.39 -7.53 8.11
CA TRP A 146 -3.63 -8.70 7.70
C TRP A 146 -2.18 -8.35 7.30
N ARG A 147 -1.94 -7.22 6.64
CA ARG A 147 -0.56 -6.80 6.36
C ARG A 147 0.17 -6.44 7.67
N LEU A 148 -0.53 -5.80 8.60
CA LEU A 148 0.02 -5.39 9.89
C LEU A 148 0.28 -6.55 10.84
N SER A 149 -0.45 -7.67 10.77
CA SER A 149 -0.14 -8.89 11.54
C SER A 149 1.24 -9.45 11.18
N SER A 150 1.64 -9.35 9.91
CA SER A 150 2.97 -9.76 9.44
C SER A 150 4.06 -8.76 9.83
N LEU A 151 3.77 -7.45 9.76
CA LEU A 151 4.76 -6.39 10.04
C LEU A 151 4.97 -6.11 11.53
N GLN A 152 3.91 -6.22 12.32
CA GLN A 152 3.91 -5.93 13.76
C GLN A 152 3.08 -6.99 14.51
N PRO A 153 3.53 -8.26 14.52
CA PRO A 153 2.76 -9.38 15.09
C PRO A 153 2.42 -9.17 16.56
N ALA A 154 3.34 -8.62 17.36
CA ALA A 154 3.10 -8.30 18.77
C ALA A 154 1.87 -7.39 18.98
N ARG A 155 1.56 -6.52 18.00
CA ARG A 155 0.43 -5.59 18.05
C ARG A 155 -0.83 -6.16 17.39
N TYR A 156 -0.70 -6.92 16.30
CA TYR A 156 -1.82 -7.26 15.42
C TYR A 156 -2.14 -8.76 15.25
N ALA A 157 -1.35 -9.69 15.80
CA ALA A 157 -1.56 -11.14 15.60
C ALA A 157 -2.92 -11.67 16.10
N LYS A 158 -3.57 -10.98 17.05
CA LYS A 158 -4.90 -11.38 17.56
C LYS A 158 -6.02 -11.32 16.51
N TYR A 159 -5.85 -10.52 15.45
CA TYR A 159 -6.88 -10.37 14.42
C TYR A 159 -6.97 -11.60 13.50
N GLU A 160 -5.85 -12.26 13.17
CA GLU A 160 -5.86 -13.49 12.35
C GLU A 160 -6.63 -14.62 13.03
N GLN A 161 -6.42 -14.80 14.34
CA GLN A 161 -7.15 -15.80 15.14
C GLN A 161 -8.66 -15.57 15.15
N THR A 162 -9.08 -14.30 15.05
CA THR A 162 -10.51 -13.93 15.07
C THR A 162 -11.16 -14.16 13.70
N GLU A 163 -10.46 -13.88 12.59
CA GLU A 163 -10.97 -14.20 11.24
C GLU A 163 -11.04 -15.71 11.00
N ASP A 164 -10.02 -16.47 11.39
CA ASP A 164 -10.00 -17.94 11.27
C ASP A 164 -11.17 -18.56 12.04
N TYR A 165 -11.43 -18.05 13.25
CA TYR A 165 -12.58 -18.48 14.06
C TYR A 165 -13.91 -18.19 13.37
N VAL A 166 -14.12 -16.98 12.84
CA VAL A 166 -15.38 -16.62 12.16
C VAL A 166 -15.57 -17.41 10.85
N ALA A 167 -14.49 -17.69 10.12
CA ALA A 167 -14.54 -18.47 8.87
C ALA A 167 -14.84 -19.97 9.09
N THR A 168 -14.58 -20.52 10.28
CA THR A 168 -14.89 -21.93 10.59
C THR A 168 -16.32 -22.17 11.07
N ILE A 169 -17.12 -21.12 11.32
CA ILE A 169 -18.51 -21.24 11.82
C ILE A 169 -19.56 -21.10 10.70
N HIS A 170 -19.22 -21.35 9.44
CA HIS A 170 -20.16 -21.36 8.31
C HIS A 170 -20.13 -22.68 7.55
#